data_AF-F9S8Q9-F1
#
_entry.id   AF-F9S8Q9-F1
#
_cell.length_a   1.000
_cell.length_b   1.000
_cell.length_c   1.000
_cell.angle_alpha   90.00
_cell.angle_beta   90.00
_cell.angle_gamma   90.00
#
_symmetry.space_group_name_H-M   'P 1'
#
loop_
_entity.id
_entity.type
_entity.pdbx_description
1 polymer ?
#
loop_
_entity_poly.entity_id
_entity_poly.type
_entity_poly.pdbx_seq_one_letter_code
_entity_poly.pdbx_strand_id
1 'polypeptide(L)'
;MKISKMLLLSAVLSTSMGSTQLFANPTADILASYSQAADGDKAMVETVSNQLNALIEQQGAKPLTMVYLGSTQTLQGRDAFLPWNKMKYTEQGLATMAKGLGLLDTLPADINQQERIQGLPEAYLAQAMAAVTYTSLPDMFNHFERGYDLYLNLLNNENFVQQPFAASAWVYHTGIVAALRANDVKQAQAWLSTMEKIDAYNPQTQAAKSLVASQS
;
A
#
# COMPACT_ATOMS: atom_id res chain seq x y z
N MET A 1 -60.22 -13.57 -52.82
CA MET A 1 -58.78 -13.33 -53.05
C MET A 1 -58.17 -12.81 -51.75
N LYS A 2 -57.05 -13.39 -51.32
CA LYS A 2 -56.59 -13.47 -49.91
C LYS A 2 -56.10 -12.13 -49.33
N ILE A 3 -56.48 -11.88 -48.07
CA ILE A 3 -55.96 -10.82 -47.20
C ILE A 3 -54.61 -11.28 -46.65
N SER A 4 -53.53 -10.54 -46.93
CA SER A 4 -52.19 -10.83 -46.40
C SER A 4 -51.97 -10.05 -45.10
N LYS A 5 -51.90 -10.77 -43.97
CA LYS A 5 -51.49 -10.23 -42.67
C LYS A 5 -49.97 -10.07 -42.66
N MET A 6 -49.48 -8.83 -42.68
CA MET A 6 -48.08 -8.54 -42.32
C MET A 6 -47.92 -8.73 -40.82
N LEU A 7 -47.20 -9.79 -40.44
CA LEU A 7 -46.69 -10.01 -39.09
C LEU A 7 -45.42 -9.15 -38.93
N LEU A 8 -45.49 -8.14 -38.06
CA LEU A 8 -44.34 -7.41 -37.55
C LEU A 8 -43.67 -8.26 -36.46
N LEU A 9 -42.51 -8.83 -36.77
CA LEU A 9 -41.64 -9.48 -35.79
C LEU A 9 -40.69 -8.42 -35.21
N SER A 10 -41.00 -7.90 -34.03
CA SER A 10 -40.09 -7.04 -33.26
C SER A 10 -39.17 -7.93 -32.43
N ALA A 11 -37.94 -8.14 -32.88
CA ALA A 11 -36.90 -8.82 -32.09
C ALA A 11 -36.32 -7.84 -31.07
N VAL A 12 -36.63 -8.04 -29.78
CA VAL A 12 -36.00 -7.33 -28.67
C VAL A 12 -34.65 -8.00 -28.40
N LEU A 13 -33.55 -7.38 -28.82
CA LEU A 13 -32.20 -7.76 -28.40
C LEU A 13 -31.97 -7.26 -26.98
N SER A 14 -32.12 -8.14 -26.00
CA SER A 14 -31.75 -7.90 -24.62
C SER A 14 -30.23 -7.99 -24.49
N THR A 15 -29.51 -6.89 -24.71
CA THR A 15 -28.08 -6.81 -24.35
C THR A 15 -27.97 -6.74 -22.83
N SER A 16 -27.68 -7.89 -22.21
CA SER A 16 -27.21 -7.95 -20.83
C SER A 16 -25.84 -7.28 -20.77
N MET A 17 -25.80 -5.98 -20.47
CA MET A 17 -24.56 -5.32 -20.04
C MET A 17 -24.20 -5.94 -18.69
N GLY A 18 -23.36 -6.97 -18.71
CA GLY A 18 -22.73 -7.46 -17.50
C GLY A 18 -21.92 -6.31 -16.92
N SER A 19 -22.36 -5.77 -15.79
CA SER A 19 -21.60 -4.80 -15.02
C SER A 19 -20.30 -5.48 -14.59
N THR A 20 -19.22 -5.29 -15.34
CA THR A 20 -17.89 -5.63 -14.83
C THR A 20 -17.70 -4.79 -13.59
N GLN A 21 -17.68 -5.42 -12.41
CA GLN A 21 -17.29 -4.74 -11.19
C GLN A 21 -15.85 -4.26 -11.39
N LEU A 22 -15.69 -2.95 -11.61
CA LEU A 22 -14.39 -2.34 -11.77
C LEU A 22 -13.84 -2.07 -10.38
N PHE A 23 -13.01 -2.97 -9.87
CA PHE A 23 -12.28 -2.71 -8.64
C PHE A 23 -11.25 -1.60 -8.87
N ALA A 24 -11.21 -0.61 -7.98
CA ALA A 24 -10.38 0.57 -8.13
C ALA A 24 -9.34 0.71 -7.02
N ASN A 25 -8.12 1.07 -7.40
CA ASN A 25 -7.06 1.48 -6.49
C ASN A 25 -7.30 2.92 -6.00
N PRO A 26 -6.64 3.35 -4.89
CA PRO A 26 -6.72 4.73 -4.44
C PRO A 26 -6.19 5.68 -5.53
N THR A 27 -6.89 6.80 -5.74
CA THR A 27 -6.46 7.83 -6.70
C THR A 27 -5.27 8.61 -6.16
N ALA A 28 -4.57 9.34 -7.05
CA ALA A 28 -3.44 10.18 -6.66
C ALA A 28 -3.80 11.20 -5.55
N ASP A 29 -5.02 11.75 -5.57
CA ASP A 29 -5.50 12.68 -4.54
C ASP A 29 -5.65 12.00 -3.17
N ILE A 30 -6.22 10.78 -3.13
CA ILE A 30 -6.32 10.01 -1.88
C ILE A 30 -4.92 9.70 -1.34
N LEU A 31 -3.99 9.34 -2.21
CA LEU A 31 -2.60 9.05 -1.84
C LEU A 31 -1.86 10.31 -1.34
N ALA A 32 -2.12 11.47 -1.93
CA ALA A 32 -1.56 12.74 -1.48
C ALA A 32 -2.10 13.13 -0.09
N SER A 33 -3.41 12.99 0.15
CA SER A 33 -4.01 13.20 1.47
C SER A 33 -3.48 12.19 2.50
N TYR A 34 -3.26 10.94 2.11
CA TYR A 34 -2.63 9.95 2.98
C TYR A 34 -1.21 10.36 3.39
N SER A 35 -0.40 10.86 2.44
CA SER A 35 0.94 11.37 2.76
C SER A 35 0.89 12.45 3.83
N GLN A 36 -0.02 13.43 3.69
CA GLN A 36 -0.19 14.49 4.69
C GLN A 36 -0.64 13.93 6.05
N ALA A 37 -1.54 12.95 6.06
CA ALA A 37 -1.98 12.28 7.28
C ALA A 37 -0.83 11.53 7.98
N ALA A 38 0.01 10.84 7.21
CA ALA A 38 1.20 10.14 7.71
C ALA A 38 2.21 11.14 8.31
N ASP A 39 2.39 12.30 7.66
CA ASP A 39 3.27 13.40 8.12
C ASP A 39 2.73 14.14 9.36
N GLY A 40 1.52 13.83 9.82
CA GLY A 40 0.96 14.29 11.09
C GLY A 40 -0.25 15.21 10.98
N ASP A 41 -0.75 15.49 9.76
CA ASP A 41 -2.00 16.22 9.59
C ASP A 41 -3.21 15.36 10.00
N LYS A 42 -3.67 15.57 11.23
CA LYS A 42 -4.79 14.82 11.82
C LYS A 42 -6.11 15.05 11.07
N ALA A 43 -6.30 16.19 10.40
CA ALA A 43 -7.51 16.46 9.64
C ALA A 43 -7.59 15.57 8.39
N MET A 44 -6.43 15.21 7.83
CA MET A 44 -6.38 14.31 6.68
C MET A 44 -6.65 12.85 7.04
N VAL A 45 -6.42 12.42 8.29
CA VAL A 45 -6.70 11.04 8.72
C VAL A 45 -8.17 10.67 8.54
N GLU A 46 -9.09 11.53 8.97
CA GLU A 46 -10.53 11.29 8.79
C GLU A 46 -10.94 11.38 7.31
N THR A 47 -10.41 12.37 6.59
CA THR A 47 -10.66 12.56 5.15
C THR A 47 -10.30 11.29 4.36
N VAL A 48 -9.10 10.76 4.57
CA VAL A 48 -8.60 9.57 3.87
C VAL A 48 -9.41 8.34 4.28
N SER A 49 -9.75 8.19 5.56
CA SER A 49 -10.58 7.08 6.04
C SER A 49 -11.93 7.06 5.31
N ASN A 50 -12.59 8.21 5.19
CA ASN A 50 -13.87 8.33 4.51
C ASN A 50 -13.74 8.06 3.01
N GLN A 51 -12.73 8.61 2.35
CA GLN A 51 -12.48 8.39 0.91
C GLN A 51 -12.22 6.91 0.58
N LEU A 52 -11.40 6.22 1.38
CA LEU A 52 -11.08 4.81 1.17
C LEU A 52 -12.28 3.90 1.45
N ASN A 53 -13.07 4.18 2.49
CA ASN A 53 -14.31 3.44 2.73
C ASN A 53 -15.31 3.63 1.58
N ALA A 54 -15.52 4.87 1.13
CA ALA A 54 -16.39 5.15 -0.02
C ALA A 54 -15.91 4.43 -1.30
N LEU A 55 -14.60 4.40 -1.53
CA LEU A 55 -14.02 3.67 -2.66
C LEU A 55 -14.32 2.17 -2.58
N ILE A 56 -14.14 1.56 -1.40
CA ILE A 56 -14.43 0.15 -1.17
C ILE A 56 -15.92 -0.15 -1.33
N GLU A 57 -16.80 0.72 -0.84
CA GLU A 57 -18.26 0.55 -0.96
C GLU A 57 -18.72 0.63 -2.42
N GLN A 58 -18.14 1.53 -3.22
CA GLN A 58 -18.58 1.79 -4.59
C GLN A 58 -17.95 0.84 -5.62
N GLN A 59 -16.66 0.52 -5.44
CA GLN A 59 -15.86 -0.20 -6.44
C GLN A 59 -15.37 -1.55 -5.91
N GLY A 60 -15.53 -1.83 -4.61
CA GLY A 60 -14.99 -3.02 -3.97
C GLY A 60 -13.54 -2.87 -3.53
N ALA A 61 -13.07 -3.85 -2.76
CA ALA A 61 -11.75 -3.82 -2.15
C ALA A 61 -10.67 -4.41 -3.07
N LYS A 62 -9.63 -3.62 -3.35
CA LYS A 62 -8.33 -4.10 -3.87
C LYS A 62 -7.32 -4.28 -2.73
N PRO A 63 -6.28 -5.10 -2.91
CA PRO A 63 -5.19 -5.26 -1.94
C PRO A 63 -4.65 -3.92 -1.44
N LEU A 64 -4.33 -3.01 -2.37
CA LEU A 64 -3.73 -1.72 -2.04
C LEU A 64 -4.68 -0.82 -1.26
N THR A 65 -5.95 -0.74 -1.68
CA THR A 65 -6.99 0.05 -1.00
C THR A 65 -7.17 -0.42 0.45
N MET A 66 -7.18 -1.73 0.67
CA MET A 66 -7.27 -2.32 2.01
C MET A 66 -6.04 -2.01 2.87
N VAL A 67 -4.83 -2.10 2.30
CA VAL A 67 -3.62 -1.75 3.04
C VAL A 67 -3.64 -0.28 3.46
N TYR A 68 -3.92 0.65 2.53
CA TYR A 68 -4.02 2.08 2.87
C TYR A 68 -5.12 2.36 3.89
N LEU A 69 -6.27 1.67 3.83
CA LEU A 69 -7.32 1.82 4.84
C LEU A 69 -6.83 1.35 6.22
N GLY A 70 -6.17 0.20 6.26
CA GLY A 70 -5.62 -0.34 7.49
C GLY A 70 -4.53 0.56 8.07
N SER A 71 -3.62 1.08 7.25
CA SER A 71 -2.63 2.07 7.68
C SER A 71 -3.29 3.34 8.20
N THR A 72 -4.32 3.85 7.53
CA THR A 72 -5.08 5.02 7.99
C THR A 72 -5.76 4.76 9.34
N GLN A 73 -6.28 3.56 9.58
CA GLN A 73 -6.83 3.16 10.88
C GLN A 73 -5.74 3.14 11.97
N THR A 74 -4.51 2.73 11.66
CA THR A 74 -3.41 2.89 12.63
C THR A 74 -3.08 4.36 12.94
N LEU A 75 -3.23 5.27 11.96
CA LEU A 75 -3.12 6.72 12.19
C LEU A 75 -4.27 7.25 13.07
N GLN A 76 -5.49 6.73 12.91
CA GLN A 76 -6.59 7.00 13.86
C GLN A 76 -6.22 6.55 15.27
N GLY A 77 -5.56 5.40 15.41
CA GLY A 77 -5.01 4.92 16.68
C GLY A 77 -3.95 5.85 17.28
N ARG A 78 -2.99 6.32 16.46
CA ARG A 78 -1.99 7.33 16.84
C ARG A 78 -2.66 8.58 17.41
N ASP A 79 -3.67 9.08 16.72
CA ASP A 79 -4.27 10.39 16.99
C ASP A 79 -5.40 10.35 18.02
N ALA A 80 -5.94 9.18 18.34
CA ALA A 80 -6.99 9.01 19.33
C ALA A 80 -6.53 9.48 20.73
N PHE A 81 -7.41 10.21 21.44
CA PHE A 81 -7.11 10.72 22.78
C PHE A 81 -7.16 9.62 23.85
N LEU A 82 -8.19 8.77 23.81
CA LEU A 82 -8.45 7.77 24.86
C LEU A 82 -7.70 6.47 24.57
N PRO A 83 -7.00 5.87 25.55
CA PRO A 83 -6.17 4.68 25.33
C PRO A 83 -6.88 3.50 24.67
N TRP A 84 -8.13 3.20 25.05
CA TRP A 84 -8.89 2.09 24.46
C TRP A 84 -9.22 2.32 22.98
N ASN A 85 -9.41 3.58 22.55
CA ASN A 85 -9.60 3.90 21.14
C ASN A 85 -8.31 3.75 20.36
N LYS A 86 -7.15 4.08 20.96
CA LYS A 86 -5.84 3.81 20.36
C LYS A 86 -5.68 2.34 20.03
N MET A 87 -5.98 1.48 21.02
CA MET A 87 -5.93 0.02 20.86
C MET A 87 -6.89 -0.45 19.77
N LYS A 88 -8.18 -0.09 19.89
CA LYS A 88 -9.23 -0.48 18.95
C LYS A 88 -8.89 -0.13 17.50
N TYR A 89 -8.53 1.12 17.23
CA TYR A 89 -8.24 1.55 15.86
C TYR A 89 -6.98 0.90 15.30
N THR A 90 -5.94 0.74 16.13
CA THR A 90 -4.71 0.09 15.68
C THR A 90 -4.95 -1.39 15.36
N GLU A 91 -5.64 -2.12 16.23
CA GLU A 91 -5.99 -3.53 16.00
C GLU A 91 -6.89 -3.71 14.77
N GLN A 92 -7.85 -2.81 14.58
CA GLN A 92 -8.66 -2.76 13.38
C GLN A 92 -7.80 -2.54 12.13
N GLY A 93 -6.85 -1.60 12.19
CA GLY A 93 -5.90 -1.33 11.10
C GLY A 93 -5.05 -2.54 10.75
N LEU A 94 -4.53 -3.23 11.75
CA LEU A 94 -3.75 -4.46 11.60
C LEU A 94 -4.55 -5.57 10.91
N ALA A 95 -5.80 -5.77 11.32
CA ALA A 95 -6.70 -6.75 10.71
C ALA A 95 -7.05 -6.39 9.25
N THR A 96 -7.32 -5.11 8.97
CA THR A 96 -7.62 -4.62 7.62
C THR A 96 -6.43 -4.79 6.69
N MET A 97 -5.21 -4.46 7.14
CA MET A 97 -3.99 -4.69 6.35
C MET A 97 -3.75 -6.17 6.10
N ALA A 98 -3.94 -7.04 7.11
CA ALA A 98 -3.79 -8.48 6.93
C ALA A 98 -4.76 -9.04 5.87
N LYS A 99 -6.01 -8.55 5.86
CA LYS A 99 -6.96 -8.87 4.79
C LYS A 99 -6.49 -8.36 3.43
N GLY A 100 -5.97 -7.14 3.34
CA GLY A 100 -5.41 -6.58 2.11
C GLY A 100 -4.25 -7.40 1.55
N LEU A 101 -3.30 -7.80 2.40
CA LEU A 101 -2.20 -8.69 2.01
C LEU A 101 -2.69 -10.08 1.59
N GLY A 102 -3.75 -10.60 2.23
CA GLY A 102 -4.39 -11.86 1.82
C GLY A 102 -5.12 -11.80 0.47
N LEU A 103 -5.32 -10.60 -0.10
CA LEU A 103 -5.91 -10.42 -1.42
C LEU A 103 -4.85 -10.33 -2.54
N LEU A 104 -3.55 -10.37 -2.24
CA LEU A 104 -2.50 -10.21 -3.26
C LEU A 104 -2.60 -11.25 -4.39
N ASP A 105 -3.04 -12.47 -4.08
CA ASP A 105 -3.26 -13.54 -5.07
C ASP A 105 -4.42 -13.26 -6.05
N THR A 106 -5.22 -12.21 -5.80
CA THR A 106 -6.25 -11.75 -6.74
C THR A 106 -5.68 -10.89 -7.88
N LEU A 107 -4.44 -10.44 -7.76
CA LEU A 107 -3.75 -9.68 -8.79
C LEU A 107 -3.17 -10.61 -9.87
N PRO A 108 -2.90 -10.10 -11.08
CA PRO A 108 -2.14 -10.84 -12.08
C PRO A 108 -0.82 -11.36 -11.52
N ALA A 109 -0.56 -12.65 -11.72
CA ALA A 109 0.66 -13.31 -11.24
C ALA A 109 1.93 -12.74 -11.90
N ASP A 110 1.82 -12.33 -13.17
CA ASP A 110 2.87 -11.57 -13.84
C ASP A 110 2.87 -10.13 -13.34
N ILE A 111 3.92 -9.77 -12.60
CA ILE A 111 4.10 -8.45 -12.00
C ILE A 111 4.05 -7.31 -13.03
N ASN A 112 4.40 -7.59 -14.29
CA ASN A 112 4.39 -6.59 -15.36
C ASN A 112 2.99 -6.28 -15.90
N GLN A 113 2.01 -7.14 -15.60
CA GLN A 113 0.61 -6.94 -15.96
C GLN A 113 -0.19 -6.22 -14.87
N GLN A 114 0.42 -6.01 -13.71
CA GLN A 114 -0.22 -5.28 -12.63
C GLN A 114 -0.23 -3.78 -12.93
N GLU A 115 -1.27 -3.11 -12.46
CA GLU A 115 -1.35 -1.65 -12.49
C GLU A 115 -0.15 -1.04 -11.72
N ARG A 116 0.39 0.06 -12.25
CA ARG A 116 1.48 0.80 -11.60
C ARG A 116 0.92 2.01 -10.86
N ILE A 117 1.06 2.01 -9.55
CA ILE A 117 0.62 3.08 -8.65
C ILE A 117 1.88 3.66 -8.00
N GLN A 118 2.04 4.98 -8.05
CA GLN A 118 3.28 5.67 -7.63
C GLN A 118 4.55 5.06 -8.24
N GLY A 119 4.45 4.55 -9.48
CA GLY A 119 5.56 3.95 -10.23
C GLY A 119 5.84 2.47 -9.91
N LEU A 120 5.20 1.88 -8.90
CA LEU A 120 5.38 0.49 -8.50
C LEU A 120 4.18 -0.38 -8.87
N PRO A 121 4.39 -1.67 -9.22
CA PRO A 121 3.32 -2.65 -9.30
C PRO A 121 2.51 -2.70 -7.99
N GLU A 122 1.19 -2.85 -8.11
CA GLU A 122 0.27 -2.81 -6.97
C GLU A 122 0.67 -3.73 -5.81
N ALA A 123 1.07 -4.98 -6.10
CA ALA A 123 1.48 -5.92 -5.06
C ALA A 123 2.67 -5.40 -4.24
N TYR A 124 3.68 -4.86 -4.92
CA TYR A 124 4.87 -4.34 -4.27
C TYR A 124 4.57 -3.09 -3.44
N LEU A 125 3.72 -2.20 -3.94
CA LEU A 125 3.32 -1.01 -3.17
C LEU A 125 2.51 -1.40 -1.93
N ALA A 126 1.59 -2.36 -2.05
CA ALA A 126 0.80 -2.84 -0.92
C ALA A 126 1.69 -3.49 0.16
N GLN A 127 2.64 -4.35 -0.24
CA GLN A 127 3.58 -4.96 0.69
C GLN A 127 4.50 -3.92 1.35
N ALA A 128 5.01 -2.95 0.59
CA ALA A 128 5.89 -1.90 1.12
C ALA A 128 5.14 -0.99 2.11
N MET A 129 3.89 -0.64 1.81
CA MET A 129 3.05 0.17 2.70
C MET A 129 2.69 -0.58 3.99
N ALA A 130 2.41 -1.88 3.90
CA ALA A 130 2.22 -2.71 5.09
C ALA A 130 3.52 -2.85 5.92
N ALA A 131 4.67 -3.00 5.26
CA ALA A 131 5.97 -3.09 5.91
C ALA A 131 6.29 -1.84 6.73
N VAL A 132 6.16 -0.65 6.13
CA VAL A 132 6.40 0.62 6.86
C VAL A 132 5.42 0.79 8.02
N THR A 133 4.14 0.45 7.82
CA THR A 133 3.14 0.57 8.88
C THR A 133 3.43 -0.36 10.05
N TYR A 134 3.68 -1.65 9.79
CA TYR A 134 3.97 -2.63 10.85
C TYR A 134 5.25 -2.29 11.61
N THR A 135 6.31 -1.88 10.91
CA THR A 135 7.60 -1.51 11.51
C THR A 135 7.59 -0.15 12.20
N SER A 136 6.57 0.69 12.01
CA SER A 136 6.43 1.96 12.74
C SER A 136 5.61 1.86 14.02
N LEU A 137 4.90 0.74 14.24
CA LEU A 137 4.06 0.59 15.43
C LEU A 137 4.88 0.41 16.72
N PRO A 138 4.32 0.83 17.88
CA PRO A 138 4.89 0.51 19.19
C PRO A 138 5.01 -1.00 19.42
N ASP A 139 6.05 -1.42 20.16
CA ASP A 139 6.38 -2.84 20.41
C ASP A 139 5.23 -3.65 20.98
N MET A 140 4.38 -3.03 21.81
CA MET A 140 3.23 -3.70 22.45
C MET A 140 2.25 -4.36 21.45
N PHE A 141 2.23 -3.91 20.19
CA PHE A 141 1.39 -4.52 19.15
C PHE A 141 2.01 -5.77 18.52
N ASN A 142 3.29 -6.09 18.77
CA ASN A 142 3.95 -7.31 18.32
C ASN A 142 3.91 -7.55 16.79
N HIS A 143 4.02 -6.48 16.00
CA HIS A 143 4.00 -6.55 14.53
C HIS A 143 5.32 -6.17 13.85
N PHE A 144 6.32 -5.74 14.61
CA PHE A 144 7.60 -5.29 14.05
C PHE A 144 8.26 -6.37 13.16
N GLU A 145 8.44 -7.58 13.67
CA GLU A 145 9.06 -8.69 12.93
C GLU A 145 8.35 -8.98 11.60
N ARG A 146 7.01 -9.02 11.61
CA ARG A 146 6.22 -9.22 10.38
C ARG A 146 6.47 -8.12 9.35
N GLY A 147 6.56 -6.87 9.81
CA GLY A 147 6.89 -5.76 8.93
C GLY A 147 8.31 -5.84 8.39
N TYR A 148 9.26 -6.26 9.23
CA TYR A 148 10.66 -6.41 8.83
C TYR A 148 10.86 -7.55 7.83
N ASP A 149 10.18 -8.68 8.01
CA ASP A 149 10.14 -9.78 7.04
C ASP A 149 9.62 -9.34 5.67
N LEU A 150 8.63 -8.44 5.62
CA LEU A 150 8.16 -7.88 4.35
C LEU A 150 9.27 -7.08 3.64
N TYR A 151 10.06 -6.29 4.36
CA TYR A 151 11.22 -5.60 3.78
C TYR A 151 12.28 -6.58 3.28
N LEU A 152 12.63 -7.59 4.08
CA LEU A 152 13.59 -8.62 3.68
C LEU A 152 13.14 -9.32 2.40
N ASN A 153 11.86 -9.70 2.31
CA ASN A 153 11.31 -10.36 1.13
C ASN A 153 11.27 -9.44 -0.10
N LEU A 154 10.85 -8.18 0.07
CA LEU A 154 10.78 -7.22 -1.02
C LEU A 154 12.17 -6.84 -1.54
N LEU A 155 13.07 -6.41 -0.65
CA LEU A 155 14.37 -5.85 -1.03
C LEU A 155 15.39 -6.91 -1.47
N ASN A 156 15.13 -8.20 -1.21
CA ASN A 156 15.89 -9.32 -1.77
C ASN A 156 15.27 -9.90 -3.05
N ASN A 157 14.10 -9.44 -3.48
CA ASN A 157 13.47 -9.91 -4.71
C ASN A 157 14.09 -9.22 -5.94
N GLU A 158 14.73 -10.00 -6.82
CA GLU A 158 15.38 -9.46 -8.03
C GLU A 158 14.43 -8.63 -8.91
N ASN A 159 13.16 -9.02 -9.03
CA ASN A 159 12.17 -8.27 -9.80
C ASN A 159 11.81 -6.93 -9.15
N PHE A 160 11.89 -6.83 -7.81
CA PHE A 160 11.70 -5.56 -7.11
C PHE A 160 12.92 -4.65 -7.29
N VAL A 161 14.14 -5.20 -7.19
CA VAL A 161 15.39 -4.42 -7.37
C VAL A 161 15.47 -3.79 -8.76
N GLN A 162 14.86 -4.41 -9.77
CA GLN A 162 14.79 -3.88 -11.14
C GLN A 162 13.73 -2.78 -11.34
N GLN A 163 12.87 -2.49 -10.36
CA GLN A 163 11.90 -1.40 -10.47
C GLN A 163 12.59 -0.04 -10.51
N PRO A 164 11.97 1.00 -11.12
CA PRO A 164 12.57 2.33 -11.19
C PRO A 164 12.98 2.84 -9.80
N PHE A 165 14.28 3.09 -9.61
CA PHE A 165 14.81 3.44 -8.30
C PHE A 165 14.17 4.70 -7.70
N ALA A 166 13.86 5.70 -8.52
CA ALA A 166 13.16 6.90 -8.06
C ALA A 166 11.80 6.59 -7.38
N ALA A 167 11.12 5.51 -7.79
CA ALA A 167 9.85 5.07 -7.21
C ALA A 167 10.02 4.10 -6.02
N SER A 168 11.15 3.38 -5.93
CA SER A 168 11.39 2.38 -4.88
C SER A 168 12.36 2.83 -3.78
N ALA A 169 13.11 3.91 -3.95
CA ALA A 169 14.15 4.34 -3.02
C ALA A 169 13.64 4.61 -1.60
N TRP A 170 12.39 5.08 -1.47
CA TRP A 170 11.76 5.29 -0.16
C TRP A 170 11.58 3.97 0.61
N VAL A 171 11.34 2.85 -0.09
CA VAL A 171 11.18 1.51 0.52
C VAL A 171 12.51 1.05 1.11
N TYR A 172 13.62 1.29 0.41
CA TYR A 172 14.95 1.03 0.97
C TYR A 172 15.23 1.89 2.19
N HIS A 173 14.96 3.20 2.10
CA HIS A 173 15.17 4.11 3.23
C HIS A 173 14.38 3.70 4.47
N THR A 174 13.08 3.42 4.34
CA THR A 174 12.26 2.98 5.48
C THR A 174 12.61 1.57 5.96
N GLY A 175 13.05 0.69 5.06
CA GLY A 175 13.64 -0.60 5.44
C GLY A 175 14.90 -0.44 6.28
N ILE A 176 15.79 0.49 5.92
CA ILE A 176 17.00 0.83 6.70
C ILE A 176 16.62 1.37 8.09
N VAL A 177 15.61 2.24 8.19
CA VAL A 177 15.07 2.68 9.50
C VAL A 177 14.65 1.49 10.35
N ALA A 178 13.92 0.53 9.77
CA ALA A 178 13.51 -0.68 10.46
C ALA A 178 14.71 -1.55 10.87
N ALA A 179 15.67 -1.80 9.98
CA ALA A 179 16.87 -2.58 10.28
C ALA A 179 17.66 -1.97 11.46
N LEU A 180 17.82 -0.64 11.48
CA LEU A 180 18.48 0.04 12.58
C LEU A 180 17.71 -0.07 13.90
N ARG A 181 16.37 0.04 13.87
CA ARG A 181 15.52 -0.24 15.05
C ARG A 181 15.71 -1.67 15.56
N ALA A 182 15.92 -2.64 14.67
CA ALA A 182 16.22 -4.03 15.01
C ALA A 182 17.67 -4.28 15.47
N ASN A 183 18.52 -3.25 15.51
CA ASN A 183 19.98 -3.37 15.66
C ASN A 183 20.67 -4.23 14.58
N ASP A 184 20.02 -4.41 13.42
CA ASP A 184 20.57 -5.10 12.26
C ASP A 184 21.37 -4.12 11.38
N VAL A 185 22.44 -3.59 11.96
CA VAL A 185 23.32 -2.60 11.31
C VAL A 185 23.94 -3.18 10.03
N LYS A 186 24.18 -4.49 9.99
CA LYS A 186 24.71 -5.18 8.81
C LYS A 186 23.74 -5.09 7.64
N GLN A 187 22.46 -5.38 7.86
CA GLN A 187 21.45 -5.28 6.79
C GLN A 187 21.21 -3.82 6.38
N ALA A 188 21.19 -2.89 7.34
CA ALA A 188 21.10 -1.46 7.05
C ALA A 188 22.23 -0.99 6.11
N GLN A 189 23.48 -1.38 6.40
CA GLN A 189 24.63 -1.05 5.57
C GLN A 189 24.57 -1.72 4.18
N ALA A 190 24.07 -2.95 4.11
CA ALA A 190 23.92 -3.66 2.85
C ALA A 190 22.90 -2.95 1.93
N TRP A 191 21.74 -2.58 2.46
CA TRP A 191 20.74 -1.82 1.70
C TRP A 191 21.22 -0.42 1.32
N LEU A 192 21.91 0.29 2.22
CA LEU A 192 22.52 1.58 1.88
C LEU A 192 23.53 1.45 0.74
N SER A 193 24.39 0.42 0.76
CA SER A 193 25.36 0.19 -0.32
C SER A 193 24.67 -0.05 -1.67
N THR A 194 23.52 -0.75 -1.67
CA THR A 194 22.69 -0.90 -2.87
C THR A 194 22.17 0.45 -3.36
N MET A 195 21.62 1.28 -2.48
CA MET A 195 21.14 2.62 -2.83
C MET A 195 22.25 3.50 -3.43
N GLU A 196 23.44 3.52 -2.81
CA GLU A 196 24.58 4.31 -3.27
C GLU A 196 25.10 3.86 -4.65
N LYS A 197 25.04 2.56 -4.97
CA LYS A 197 25.43 2.03 -6.28
C LYS A 197 24.45 2.43 -7.39
N ILE A 198 23.15 2.50 -7.06
CA ILE A 198 22.12 2.80 -8.05
C ILE A 198 22.06 4.31 -8.30
N ASP A 199 21.92 5.10 -7.24
CA ASP A 199 21.93 6.56 -7.30
C ASP A 199 22.31 7.14 -5.93
N ALA A 200 23.58 7.50 -5.80
CA ALA A 200 24.13 8.13 -4.62
C ALA A 200 23.50 9.49 -4.32
N TYR A 201 23.02 10.24 -5.31
CA TYR A 201 22.51 11.61 -5.12
C TYR A 201 21.01 11.68 -4.87
N ASN A 202 20.31 10.55 -4.97
CA ASN A 202 18.90 10.49 -4.62
C ASN A 202 18.67 10.98 -3.17
N PRO A 203 17.65 11.82 -2.91
CA PRO A 203 17.37 12.33 -1.57
C PRO A 203 17.19 11.23 -0.50
N GLN A 204 16.58 10.10 -0.86
CA GLN A 204 16.40 8.95 0.04
C GLN A 204 17.74 8.27 0.35
N THR A 205 18.65 8.18 -0.61
CA THR A 205 20.01 7.66 -0.39
C THR A 205 20.80 8.56 0.56
N GLN A 206 20.73 9.88 0.36
CA GLN A 206 21.40 10.84 1.25
C GLN A 206 20.84 10.82 2.69
N ALA A 207 19.51 10.69 2.82
CA ALA A 207 18.85 10.53 4.11
C ALA A 207 19.29 9.22 4.80
N ALA A 208 19.25 8.09 4.08
CA ALA A 208 19.69 6.79 4.59
C ALA A 208 21.17 6.80 5.02
N LYS A 209 22.03 7.46 4.24
CA LYS A 209 23.46 7.62 4.56
C LYS A 209 23.66 8.36 5.88
N SER A 210 22.95 9.46 6.06
CA SER A 210 23.02 10.27 7.28
C SER A 210 22.53 9.46 8.49
N LEU A 211 21.47 8.67 8.30
CA LEU A 211 20.90 7.83 9.34
C LEU A 211 21.87 6.72 9.78
N VAL A 212 22.45 5.96 8.85
CA VAL A 212 23.41 4.89 9.19
C VAL A 212 24.68 5.46 9.82
N ALA A 213 25.17 6.61 9.34
CA ALA A 213 26.34 7.27 9.91
C ALA A 213 26.13 7.68 11.39
N SER A 214 24.90 8.01 11.79
CA SER A 214 24.58 8.36 13.18
C SER A 214 24.59 7.19 14.17
N GLN A 215 24.68 5.95 13.67
CA GLN A 215 24.71 4.72 14.45
C GLN A 215 26.14 4.17 14.65
N SER A 216 27.14 4.84 14.08
CA SER A 216 28.58 4.54 14.20
C SER A 216 29.23 5.36 15.31
#